data_AF-A0A0F9F2P5-F1
#
_entry.id   AF-A0A0F9F2P5-F1
#
_cell.length_a   1.000
_cell.length_b   1.000
_cell.length_c   1.000
_cell.angle_alpha   90.00
_cell.angle_beta   90.00
_cell.angle_gamma   90.00
#
_symmetry.space_group_name_H-M   'P 1'
#
loop_
_entity.id
_entity.type
_entity.pdbx_description
1 polymer ?
#
loop_
_entity_poly.entity_id
_entity_poly.type
_entity_poly.pdbx_seq_one_letter_code
_entity_poly.pdbx_strand_id
1 'polypeptide(L)' 'MEVSKRYRVLIKETAKREKYWECTVDFTGCTETEILEASDSLVARLDKRYPALVEGK' A
#
# COMPACT_ATOMS: atom_id res chain seq x y z
N MET A 1 -5.59 -3.05 -26.10
CA MET A 1 -6.14 -2.36 -24.93
C MET A 1 -4.96 -1.77 -24.20
N GLU A 2 -4.92 -0.46 -24.01
CA GLU A 2 -3.83 0.20 -23.29
C GLU A 2 -4.10 0.05 -21.79
N VAL A 3 -3.19 -0.61 -21.07
CA VAL A 3 -3.31 -0.84 -19.63
C VAL A 3 -2.70 0.34 -18.90
N SER A 4 -3.55 1.13 -18.24
CA SER A 4 -3.12 2.23 -17.38
C SER A 4 -3.09 1.74 -15.92
N LYS A 5 -1.95 1.93 -15.26
CA LYS A 5 -1.74 1.56 -13.85
C LYS A 5 -1.39 2.81 -13.06
N ARG A 6 -2.25 3.21 -12.13
CA ARG A 6 -2.02 4.37 -11.27
C ARG A 6 -1.98 3.93 -9.81
N TYR A 7 -0.83 4.14 -9.19
CA TYR A 7 -0.60 3.83 -7.79
C TYR A 7 -0.53 5.14 -7.00
N ARG A 8 -1.31 5.24 -5.93
CA ARG A 8 -1.24 6.34 -4.97
C ARG A 8 -1.07 5.76 -3.58
N VAL A 9 -0.01 6.17 -2.90
CA VAL A 9 0.28 5.74 -1.54
C VAL A 9 0.34 6.98 -0.68
N LEU A 10 -0.53 7.04 0.31
CA LEU A 10 -0.53 8.12 1.28
C LEU A 10 0.00 7.59 2.61
N ILE A 11 1.13 8.13 3.06
CA ILE A 11 1.78 7.75 4.31
C ILE A 11 1.44 8.82 5.36
N LYS A 12 0.83 8.40 6.46
CA LYS A 12 0.55 9.23 7.63
C LYS A 12 1.40 8.74 8.80
N GLU A 13 1.97 9.66 9.56
CA GLU A 13 2.67 9.37 10.80
C GLU A 13 1.95 10.08 11.94
N THR A 14 1.63 9.38 13.02
CA THR A 14 1.02 9.98 14.21
C THR A 14 2.09 10.53 15.15
N ALA A 15 1.66 11.34 16.12
CA ALA A 15 2.54 11.85 17.18
C ALA A 15 3.23 10.73 18.00
N LYS A 16 2.67 9.51 18.00
CA LYS A 16 3.24 8.31 18.62
C LYS A 16 4.24 7.55 17.72
N ARG A 17 4.61 8.14 16.56
CA ARG A 17 5.45 7.52 15.52
C ARG A 17 4.84 6.26 14.87
N GLU A 18 3.53 6.06 15.04
CA GLU A 18 2.82 5.00 14.32
C GLU A 18 2.63 5.45 12.87
N LYS A 19 2.97 4.58 11.92
CA LYS A 19 2.83 4.85 10.50
C LYS A 19 1.63 4.10 9.96
N TYR A 20 0.77 4.83 9.25
CA TYR A 20 -0.37 4.30 8.52
C TYR A 20 -0.18 4.58 7.05
N TRP A 21 -0.65 3.67 6.20
CA TRP A 21 -0.62 3.86 4.76
C TRP A 21 -1.96 3.53 4.14
N GLU A 22 -2.41 4.41 3.25
CA GLU A 22 -3.57 4.19 2.40
C GLU A 22 -3.07 3.94 0.98
N CYS A 23 -3.35 2.75 0.47
CA CYS A 23 -2.98 2.31 -0.87
C CYS A 23 -4.21 2.43 -1.78
N THR A 24 -4.12 3.28 -2.81
CA THR A 24 -5.13 3.34 -3.87
C THR A 24 -4.49 2.86 -5.16
N VAL A 25 -5.06 1.81 -5.73
CA VAL A 25 -4.68 1.24 -7.02
C VAL A 25 -5.83 1.41 -7.99
N ASP A 26 -5.58 2.13 -9.07
CA ASP A 26 -6.52 2.32 -10.18
C ASP A 26 -5.92 1.66 -11.42
N PHE A 27 -6.63 0.66 -11.95
CA PHE A 27 -6.22 -0.10 -13.12
C PHE A 27 -7.30 -0.04 -14.18
N THR A 28 -6.93 0.38 -15.38
CA THR A 28 -7.82 0.35 -16.54
C THR A 28 -7.44 -0.83 -17.43
N GLY A 29 -8.40 -1.73 -17.71
CA GLY A 29 -8.17 -2.91 -18.55
C GLY A 29 -7.49 -4.09 -17.87
N CYS A 30 -7.48 -4.14 -16.52
CA CYS A 30 -7.02 -5.28 -15.73
C CYS A 30 -8.20 -6.01 -15.09
N THR A 31 -7.97 -7.25 -14.65
CA THR A 31 -8.94 -8.02 -13.86
C THR A 31 -8.89 -7.62 -12.38
N GLU A 32 -10.00 -7.82 -11.65
CA GLU A 32 -10.06 -7.55 -10.21
C GLU A 32 -8.95 -8.26 -9.43
N THR A 33 -8.62 -9.50 -9.81
CA THR A 33 -7.53 -10.28 -9.21
C THR A 33 -6.19 -9.56 -9.31
N GLU A 34 -5.83 -9.02 -10.48
CA GLU A 34 -4.58 -8.27 -10.65
C GLU A 34 -4.54 -7.00 -9.81
N ILE A 35 -5.69 -6.35 -9.61
CA ILE A 35 -5.81 -5.15 -8.77
C ILE A 35 -5.52 -5.52 -7.31
N LEU A 36 -6.13 -6.60 -6.82
CA LEU A 36 -5.94 -7.09 -5.46
C LEU A 36 -4.50 -7.55 -5.21
N GLU A 37 -3.92 -8.36 -6.11
CA GLU A 37 -2.53 -8.81 -5.99
C GLU A 37 -1.54 -7.64 -5.97
N ALA A 38 -1.77 -6.61 -6.80
CA ALA A 38 -0.93 -5.42 -6.80
C ALA A 38 -1.10 -4.60 -5.51
N SER A 39 -2.31 -4.54 -4.95
CA SER A 39 -2.57 -3.90 -3.66
C SER A 39 -1.83 -4.62 -2.52
N ASP A 40 -2.00 -5.95 -2.42
CA ASP A 40 -1.36 -6.79 -1.40
C ASP A 40 0.17 -6.70 -1.46
N SER A 41 0.74 -6.78 -2.67
CA SER A 41 2.18 -6.64 -2.87
C SER A 41 2.69 -5.28 -2.37
N LEU A 42 1.90 -4.22 -2.57
CA LEU A 42 2.28 -2.87 -2.18
C LEU A 42 2.20 -2.70 -0.65
N VAL A 43 1.16 -3.25 -0.02
CA VAL A 43 1.03 -3.31 1.45
C VAL A 43 2.19 -4.09 2.07
N ALA A 44 2.52 -5.27 1.56
CA ALA A 44 3.62 -6.09 2.08
C ALA A 44 4.98 -5.38 2.02
N ARG A 45 5.22 -4.60 0.94
CA ARG A 45 6.44 -3.79 0.82
C ARG A 45 6.47 -2.62 1.79
N LEU A 46 5.32 -2.00 2.08
CA LEU A 46 5.21 -0.91 3.05
C LEU A 46 5.40 -1.42 4.47
N ASP A 47 4.82 -2.56 4.81
CA ASP A 47 4.98 -3.21 6.11
C ASP A 47 6.46 -3.54 6.40
N LYS A 48 7.16 -4.11 5.40
CA LYS A 48 8.61 -4.36 5.50
C LYS A 48 9.44 -3.07 5.62
N ARG A 49 9.03 -1.99 4.95
CA ARG A 49 9.76 -0.71 4.93
C ARG A 49 9.53 0.10 6.21
N TYR A 50 8.34 -0.01 6.77
CA TYR A 50 7.89 0.68 7.97
C TYR A 50 7.34 -0.36 8.95
N PRO A 51 8.23 -1.19 9.54
CA PRO A 51 7.79 -2.14 10.53
C PRO A 51 7.04 -1.39 11.62
N ALA A 52 5.87 -1.92 12.00
CA ALA A 52 5.16 -1.41 13.17
C ALA A 52 6.19 -1.32 14.31
N LEU A 53 6.30 -0.15 14.93
CA LEU A 53 7.05 -0.02 16.17
C LEU A 53 6.28 -0.85 17.19
N VAL A 54 6.55 -2.15 17.24
CA VAL A 54 6.15 -2.98 18.36
C VAL A 54 6.83 -2.31 19.54
N GLU A 55 6.06 -1.64 20.38
CA GLU A 55 6.55 -1.08 21.64
C GLU A 55 7.22 -2.22 22.40
N GLY A 56 8.54 -2.31 22.27
CA GLY A 56 9.34 -3.21 23.05
C GLY A 56 9.45 -2.63 24.45
N LYS A 57 8.45 -2.89 25.30
CA LYS A 57 8.65 -3.33 26.68
C LYS A 57 7.35 -3.75 27.37
#